data_AF-A0A8T4YEM8-F1
#
_entry.id   AF-A0A8T4YEM8-F1
#
_cell.length_a   1.000
_cell.length_b   1.000
_cell.length_c   1.000
_cell.angle_alpha   90.00
_cell.angle_beta   90.00
_cell.angle_gamma   90.00
#
_symmetry.space_group_name_H-M   'P 1'
#
loop_
_entity.id
_entity.type
_entity.pdbx_description
1 polymer ?
#
loop_
_entity_poly.entity_id
_entity_poly.type
_entity_poly.pdbx_seq_one_letter_code
_entity_poly.pdbx_strand_id
1 'polypeptide(L)'
;MAKIKVYVYSFSVPTVGFVDRDGAVHACAHAQKTAFEGLERISNIFGNRYLSDEDGEALERLKKFCSNNGLEFEVVDVGAMNFANKLRLRIKGVQIPSIEYRNKIFKGIPSEENLKKILENKQNTKNHN
;
A
#
# COMPACT_ATOMS: atom_id res chain seq x y z
N MET A 1 -9.21 4.92 18.23
CA MET A 1 -9.88 4.40 17.02
C MET A 1 -9.22 3.09 16.62
N ALA A 2 -9.88 2.18 15.89
CA ALA A 2 -9.19 0.98 15.42
C ALA A 2 -8.41 1.30 14.13
N LYS A 3 -7.20 0.75 13.98
CA LYS A 3 -6.26 1.10 12.90
C LYS A 3 -5.93 -0.11 12.04
N ILE A 4 -5.95 0.07 10.73
CA ILE A 4 -5.43 -0.89 9.74
C ILE A 4 -4.11 -0.34 9.20
N LYS A 5 -3.05 -1.16 9.29
CA LYS A 5 -1.77 -0.91 8.65
C LYS A 5 -1.66 -1.75 7.39
N VAL A 6 -1.20 -1.17 6.29
CA VAL A 6 -0.95 -1.90 5.05
C VAL A 6 0.54 -1.87 4.75
N TYR A 7 1.15 -3.03 4.62
CA TYR A 7 2.53 -3.19 4.23
C TYR A 7 2.59 -3.40 2.72
N VAL A 8 3.23 -2.47 2.03
CA VAL A 8 3.47 -2.51 0.58
C VAL A 8 4.97 -2.38 0.30
N TYR A 9 5.39 -2.71 -0.92
CA TYR A 9 6.78 -2.54 -1.35
C TYR A 9 6.80 -1.66 -2.59
N SER A 10 7.17 -0.40 -2.41
CA SER A 10 7.41 0.47 -3.55
C SER A 10 8.80 0.22 -4.15
N PHE A 11 8.93 0.45 -5.44
CA PHE A 11 10.19 0.37 -6.18
C PHE A 11 10.67 1.78 -6.57
N SER A 12 11.96 2.05 -6.39
CA SER A 12 12.61 3.20 -7.02
C SER A 12 13.16 2.76 -8.36
N VAL A 13 12.80 3.46 -9.44
CA VAL A 13 13.44 3.25 -10.74
C VAL A 13 14.89 3.74 -10.64
N PRO A 14 15.91 2.89 -10.89
CA PRO A 14 17.28 3.35 -10.94
C PRO A 14 17.44 4.34 -12.10
N THR A 15 17.93 5.55 -11.81
CA THR A 15 18.20 6.60 -12.80
C THR A 15 19.33 6.25 -13.79
N VAL A 16 19.98 5.09 -13.62
CA VAL A 16 21.11 4.64 -14.45
C VAL A 16 20.70 3.77 -15.64
N GLY A 17 19.39 3.47 -15.82
CA GLY A 17 18.89 2.59 -16.88
C GLY A 17 18.13 3.28 -18.01
N PHE A 18 17.75 4.55 -17.85
CA PHE A 18 17.09 5.32 -18.91
C PHE A 18 18.12 6.25 -19.52
N VAL A 19 18.49 5.91 -20.75
CA VAL A 19 19.18 6.77 -21.69
C VAL A 19 18.49 8.13 -21.69
N ASP A 20 19.27 9.14 -21.34
CA ASP A 20 19.07 10.56 -21.62
C ASP A 20 17.64 11.09 -21.43
N ARG A 21 17.37 11.63 -20.22
CA ARG A 21 16.15 12.41 -19.95
C ARG A 21 15.98 13.57 -20.96
N ASP A 22 17.08 14.04 -21.55
CA ASP A 22 17.09 15.07 -22.59
C ASP A 22 16.77 14.53 -23.99
N GLY A 23 16.93 13.22 -24.24
CA GLY A 23 16.60 12.57 -25.52
C GLY A 23 15.12 12.17 -25.67
N ALA A 24 14.39 12.05 -24.57
CA ALA A 24 12.98 11.63 -24.56
C ALA A 24 11.98 12.79 -24.70
N VAL A 25 12.43 14.03 -24.88
CA VAL A 25 11.60 15.21 -25.12
C VAL A 25 11.12 15.24 -26.58
N HIS A 26 10.52 14.14 -27.04
CA HIS A 26 9.80 14.09 -28.30
C HIS A 26 8.34 14.49 -28.08
N ALA A 27 7.74 15.15 -29.08
CA ALA A 27 6.52 15.97 -29.05
C ALA A 27 5.20 15.33 -28.52
N CYS A 28 5.24 14.12 -27.94
CA CYS A 28 4.07 13.44 -27.36
C CYS A 28 3.89 13.68 -25.84
N ALA A 29 4.73 14.50 -25.21
CA ALA A 29 4.72 14.77 -23.76
C ALA A 29 3.40 15.37 -23.22
N HIS A 30 2.52 15.89 -24.07
CA HIS A 30 1.22 16.44 -23.65
C HIS A 30 0.20 15.34 -23.26
N ALA A 31 0.27 14.15 -23.85
CA ALA A 31 -0.62 13.03 -23.51
C ALA A 31 -0.16 12.25 -22.26
N GLN A 32 1.12 12.38 -21.89
CA GLN A 32 1.66 11.76 -20.68
C GLN A 32 1.18 12.46 -19.41
N LYS A 33 1.10 13.80 -19.39
CA LYS A 33 0.71 14.56 -18.19
C LYS A 33 -0.62 14.09 -17.59
N THR A 34 -1.64 13.84 -18.40
CA THR A 34 -2.95 13.37 -17.94
C THR A 34 -2.95 11.91 -17.50
N ALA A 35 -2.09 11.05 -18.05
CA ALA A 35 -1.94 9.67 -17.59
C ALA A 35 -1.25 9.59 -16.20
N PHE A 36 -0.42 10.58 -15.86
CA PHE A 36 0.27 10.66 -14.57
C PHE A 36 -0.53 11.38 -13.47
N GLU A 37 -1.62 12.09 -13.76
CA GLU A 37 -2.44 12.76 -12.74
C GLU A 37 -3.09 11.76 -11.75
N GLY A 38 -3.42 10.55 -12.20
CA GLY A 38 -3.86 9.45 -11.33
C GLY A 38 -2.73 8.93 -10.42
N LEU A 39 -1.50 8.90 -10.93
CA LEU A 39 -0.29 8.51 -10.20
C LEU A 39 0.14 9.59 -9.19
N GLU A 40 -0.16 10.87 -9.44
CA GLU A 40 0.23 11.98 -8.55
C GLU A 40 -0.39 11.87 -7.16
N ARG A 41 -1.66 11.42 -7.04
CA ARG A 41 -2.32 11.26 -5.73
C ARG A 41 -1.64 10.24 -4.82
N ILE A 42 -1.03 9.22 -5.39
CA ILE A 42 -0.29 8.18 -4.67
C ILE A 42 1.18 8.60 -4.49
N SER A 43 1.76 9.31 -5.47
CA SER A 43 3.15 9.75 -5.45
C SER A 43 3.51 10.63 -4.24
N ASN A 44 2.58 11.44 -3.72
CA ASN A 44 2.84 12.23 -2.50
C ASN A 44 3.15 11.36 -1.26
N ILE A 45 2.70 10.10 -1.24
CA ILE A 45 2.95 9.15 -0.14
C ILE A 45 4.32 8.45 -0.31
N PHE A 46 4.76 8.26 -1.56
CA PHE A 46 5.93 7.41 -1.89
C PHE A 46 7.10 8.19 -2.52
N GLY A 47 6.98 9.51 -2.72
CA GLY A 47 7.98 10.32 -3.43
C GLY A 47 8.19 9.83 -4.86
N ASN A 48 9.45 9.69 -5.28
CA ASN A 48 9.82 9.13 -6.59
C ASN A 48 9.76 7.59 -6.66
N ARG A 49 8.99 6.96 -5.77
CA ARG A 49 8.84 5.50 -5.70
C ARG A 49 7.46 5.10 -6.18
N TYR A 50 7.40 3.99 -6.89
CA TYR A 50 6.22 3.51 -7.59
C TYR A 50 5.67 2.25 -6.93
N LEU A 51 4.36 2.15 -6.88
CA LEU A 51 3.64 0.89 -6.60
C LEU A 51 3.16 0.30 -7.93
N SER A 52 2.82 -0.99 -7.93
CA SER A 52 2.03 -1.54 -9.05
C SER A 52 0.66 -0.87 -9.08
N ASP A 53 0.06 -0.77 -10.26
CA ASP A 53 -1.29 -0.24 -10.42
C ASP A 53 -2.30 -1.03 -9.58
N GLU A 54 -2.12 -2.36 -9.52
CA GLU A 54 -2.92 -3.26 -8.68
C GLU A 54 -2.85 -2.90 -7.19
N ASP A 55 -1.64 -2.67 -6.65
CA ASP A 55 -1.46 -2.28 -5.25
C ASP A 55 -2.02 -0.87 -5.00
N GLY A 56 -1.86 0.04 -5.96
CA GLY A 56 -2.39 1.40 -5.91
C GLY A 56 -3.92 1.42 -5.81
N GLU A 57 -4.60 0.72 -6.71
CA GLU A 57 -6.06 0.58 -6.69
C GLU A 57 -6.55 -0.08 -5.41
N ALA A 58 -5.86 -1.12 -4.95
CA ALA A 58 -6.22 -1.85 -3.74
C ALA A 58 -6.11 -0.94 -2.49
N LEU A 59 -5.07 -0.10 -2.41
CA LEU A 59 -4.93 0.90 -1.33
C LEU A 59 -6.05 1.95 -1.37
N GLU A 60 -6.45 2.43 -2.55
CA GLU A 60 -7.57 3.38 -2.65
C GLU A 60 -8.89 2.77 -2.15
N ARG A 61 -9.17 1.53 -2.53
CA ARG A 61 -10.35 0.79 -2.05
C ARG A 61 -10.30 0.61 -0.53
N LEU A 62 -9.14 0.25 0.02
CA LEU A 62 -8.96 0.08 1.46
C LEU A 62 -9.14 1.40 2.23
N LYS A 63 -8.62 2.51 1.69
CA LYS A 63 -8.75 3.84 2.28
C LYS A 63 -10.22 4.26 2.35
N LYS A 64 -10.98 4.06 1.27
CA LYS A 64 -12.44 4.32 1.24
C LYS A 64 -13.17 3.44 2.26
N PHE A 65 -12.85 2.14 2.30
CA PHE A 65 -13.41 1.22 3.28
C PHE A 65 -13.15 1.66 4.72
N CYS A 66 -11.91 2.05 5.05
CA CYS A 66 -11.56 2.52 6.39
C CYS A 66 -12.33 3.79 6.78
N SER A 67 -12.39 4.76 5.87
CA SER A 67 -13.15 6.00 6.08
C SER A 67 -14.63 5.72 6.37
N ASN A 68 -15.26 4.83 5.60
CA ASN A 68 -16.67 4.48 5.74
C ASN A 68 -16.97 3.72 7.05
N ASN A 69 -15.98 3.06 7.64
CA ASN A 69 -16.13 2.25 8.85
C ASN A 69 -15.52 2.91 10.11
N GLY A 70 -15.10 4.18 10.03
CA GLY A 70 -14.47 4.88 11.15
C GLY A 70 -13.16 4.24 11.62
N LEU A 71 -12.36 3.74 10.68
CA LEU A 71 -11.04 3.16 10.93
C LEU A 71 -9.93 4.11 10.49
N GLU A 72 -8.85 4.13 11.25
CA GLU A 72 -7.61 4.77 10.80
C GLU A 72 -6.91 3.90 9.76
N PHE A 73 -6.38 4.54 8.72
CA PHE A 73 -5.65 3.89 7.63
C PHE A 73 -4.20 4.39 7.62
N GLU A 74 -3.25 3.46 7.69
CA GLU A 74 -1.82 3.74 7.60
C GLU A 74 -1.18 2.86 6.53
N VAL A 75 -0.35 3.46 5.69
CA VAL A 75 0.45 2.76 4.69
C VAL A 75 1.89 2.74 5.14
N VAL A 76 2.49 1.55 5.13
CA VAL A 76 3.87 1.29 5.54
C VAL A 76 4.64 0.84 4.31
N ASP A 77 5.43 1.75 3.74
CA ASP A 77 6.31 1.43 2.62
C ASP A 77 7.55 0.69 3.10
N VAL A 78 7.56 -0.63 2.91
CA VAL A 78 8.71 -1.45 3.25
C VAL A 78 9.86 -1.21 2.28
N GLY A 79 9.60 -0.77 1.04
CA GLY A 79 10.61 -0.48 0.04
C GLY A 79 11.62 0.59 0.51
N ALA A 80 11.10 1.64 1.16
CA ALA A 80 11.86 2.75 1.72
C ALA A 80 12.57 2.43 3.05
N MET A 81 12.31 1.28 3.68
CA MET A 81 12.94 0.93 4.97
C MET A 81 14.40 0.46 4.83
N ASN A 82 15.17 0.69 5.88
CA ASN A 82 16.49 0.08 6.04
C ASN A 82 16.39 -1.45 6.25
N PHE A 83 17.52 -2.14 6.05
CA PHE A 83 17.59 -3.60 6.14
C PHE A 83 17.16 -4.15 7.52
N ALA A 84 17.57 -3.51 8.61
CA ALA A 84 17.23 -3.95 9.96
C ALA A 84 15.71 -3.96 10.21
N ASN A 85 15.00 -2.91 9.76
CA ASN A 85 13.55 -2.84 9.88
C ASN A 85 12.85 -3.86 8.97
N LYS A 86 13.34 -4.06 7.74
CA LYS A 86 12.85 -5.12 6.83
C LYS A 86 12.96 -6.50 7.48
N LEU A 87 14.09 -6.81 8.11
CA LEU A 87 14.32 -8.08 8.79
C LEU A 87 13.36 -8.26 9.98
N ARG A 88 13.18 -7.23 10.80
CA ARG A 88 12.22 -7.24 11.92
C ARG A 88 10.79 -7.55 11.46
N LEU A 89 10.35 -6.94 10.35
CA LEU A 89 9.03 -7.22 9.78
C LEU A 89 8.91 -8.67 9.29
N ARG A 90 9.95 -9.20 8.63
CA ARG A 90 9.96 -10.62 8.22
C ARG A 90 9.88 -11.57 9.42
N ILE A 91 10.61 -11.29 10.50
CA ILE A 91 10.55 -12.08 11.75
C ILE A 91 9.13 -12.01 12.35
N LYS A 92 8.47 -10.86 12.26
CA LYS A 92 7.06 -10.69 12.66
C LYS A 92 6.07 -11.45 11.75
N GLY A 93 6.54 -12.04 10.64
CA GLY A 93 5.70 -12.76 9.68
C GLY A 93 5.04 -11.88 8.63
N VAL A 94 5.47 -10.61 8.50
CA VAL A 94 4.98 -9.71 7.45
C VAL A 94 5.50 -10.18 6.09
N GLN A 95 4.57 -10.57 5.22
CA GLN A 95 4.80 -10.84 3.79
C GLN A 95 4.12 -9.73 3.00
N ILE A 96 4.70 -9.29 1.88
CA ILE A 96 4.18 -8.14 1.14
C ILE A 96 3.45 -8.61 -0.12
N PRO A 97 2.27 -8.05 -0.45
CA PRO A 97 1.53 -7.11 0.38
C PRO A 97 0.86 -7.81 1.58
N SER A 98 0.63 -7.09 2.68
CA SER A 98 -0.17 -7.57 3.81
C SER A 98 -0.87 -6.45 4.54
N ILE A 99 -1.88 -6.81 5.33
CA ILE A 99 -2.51 -5.90 6.28
C ILE A 99 -2.27 -6.37 7.71
N GLU A 100 -2.14 -5.43 8.64
CA GLU A 100 -2.19 -5.69 10.08
C GLU A 100 -3.38 -4.95 10.69
N TYR A 101 -4.19 -5.72 11.42
CA TYR A 101 -5.32 -5.20 12.20
C TYR A 101 -5.33 -5.87 13.57
N ARG A 102 -5.31 -5.05 14.64
CA ARG A 102 -5.28 -5.54 16.04
C ARG A 102 -4.20 -6.60 16.30
N ASN A 103 -2.97 -6.36 15.83
CA ASN A 103 -1.82 -7.26 15.94
C ASN A 103 -1.95 -8.60 15.18
N LYS A 104 -2.98 -8.78 14.35
CA LYS A 104 -3.08 -9.91 13.42
C LYS A 104 -2.65 -9.48 12.03
N ILE A 105 -1.75 -10.25 11.43
CA ILE A 105 -1.25 -10.03 10.07
C ILE A 105 -2.01 -10.94 9.11
N PHE A 106 -2.53 -10.37 8.03
CA PHE A 106 -3.21 -11.07 6.95
C PHE A 106 -2.40 -10.88 5.67
N LYS A 107 -2.11 -11.98 4.98
CA LYS A 107 -1.35 -11.96 3.72
C LYS A 107 -2.22 -11.46 2.58
N GLY A 108 -1.62 -10.67 1.69
CA GLY A 108 -2.31 -10.00 0.59
C GLY A 108 -3.09 -8.76 1.04
N ILE A 109 -3.65 -8.04 0.07
CA ILE A 109 -4.67 -7.02 0.32
C ILE A 109 -6.04 -7.69 0.16
N PRO A 110 -6.80 -7.90 1.24
CA PRO A 110 -8.07 -8.60 1.17
C PRO A 110 -9.14 -7.76 0.46
N SER A 111 -10.11 -8.44 -0.18
CA SER A 111 -11.33 -7.82 -0.70
C SER A 111 -12.16 -7.20 0.41
N GLU A 112 -13.10 -6.31 0.05
CA GLU A 112 -14.03 -5.70 1.02
C GLU A 112 -14.82 -6.72 1.84
N GLU A 113 -15.24 -7.82 1.22
CA GLU A 113 -15.94 -8.91 1.91
C GLU A 113 -15.06 -9.59 2.95
N ASN A 114 -13.80 -9.84 2.61
CA ASN A 114 -12.83 -10.43 3.53
C ASN A 114 -12.46 -9.45 4.65
N LEU A 115 -12.40 -8.16 4.36
CA LEU A 115 -12.22 -7.11 5.37
C LEU A 115 -13.38 -7.04 6.34
N LYS A 116 -14.63 -7.11 5.85
CA LYS A 116 -15.82 -7.21 6.71
C LYS A 116 -15.72 -8.41 7.65
N LYS A 117 -15.36 -9.59 7.14
CA LYS A 117 -15.12 -10.78 7.99
C LYS A 117 -14.02 -10.56 9.04
N ILE A 118 -12.95 -9.86 8.69
CA ILE A 118 -11.86 -9.51 9.63
C ILE A 118 -12.38 -8.56 10.73
N LEU A 119 -13.25 -7.61 10.39
CA LEU A 119 -13.89 -6.71 11.36
C LEU A 119 -14.98 -7.41 12.20
N GLU A 120 -15.70 -8.38 11.63
CA GLU A 120 -16.83 -9.11 12.25
C GLU A 120 -16.40 -10.25 13.16
N ASN A 121 -15.21 -10.83 12.95
CA ASN A 121 -14.57 -11.78 13.90
C ASN A 121 -14.35 -11.19 15.32
N LYS A 122 -14.76 -9.93 15.52
CA LYS A 122 -15.03 -9.25 16.79
C LYS A 122 -16.05 -9.97 17.69
N GLN A 123 -16.96 -10.80 17.19
CA GLN A 123 -18.09 -11.29 18.00
C GLN A 123 -17.93 -12.69 18.62
N ASN A 124 -17.08 -13.57 18.09
CA ASN A 124 -17.09 -14.98 18.52
C ASN A 124 -16.10 -15.35 19.65
N THR A 125 -15.33 -14.39 20.16
CA THR A 125 -14.31 -14.64 21.22
C THR A 125 -14.70 -14.06 22.57
N LYS A 126 -15.95 -13.60 22.75
CA LYS A 126 -16.45 -13.10 24.04
C LYS A 126 -17.52 -13.98 24.71
N ASN A 127 -17.87 -15.14 24.13
CA ASN A 127 -18.93 -16.01 24.67
C ASN A 127 -18.43 -17.36 25.23
N HIS A 128 -17.16 -17.51 25.58
CA HIS A 128 -16.66 -18.64 26.37
C HIS A 128 -15.71 -18.11 27.44
N ASN A 129 -16.28 -17.73 28.58
CA ASN A 129 -15.76 -17.92 29.94
C ASN A 129 -16.77 -17.37 30.94
#